data_AF-A0A3C7Z7Q7-F1
#
_entry.id   AF-A0A3C7Z7Q7-F1
#
_cell.length_a   1.000
_cell.length_b   1.000
_cell.length_c   1.000
_cell.angle_alpha   90.00
_cell.angle_beta   90.00
_cell.angle_gamma   90.00
#
_symmetry.space_group_name_H-M   'P 1'
#
loop_
_entity.id
_entity.type
_entity.pdbx_description
1 polymer ?
#
loop_
_entity_poly.entity_id
_entity_poly.type
_entity_poly.pdbx_seq_one_letter_code
_entity_poly.pdbx_strand_id
1 'polypeptide(L)'
;MQWAKNRYTGFTIVELLIVIVVIAILAAITIVAYTGIQDRAKESNVQSDLSAFMKKIEIARTNAADGLYPFAPSTSDGITTNKSLYLTNRNNWYYCTSTDRTQYALGVVRNFGDASGGRGWVATNGSIIAASAIDDASTCTRVGKPNGSVMGYNVSTGNWASWVNG
;
A
#
# COMPACT_ATOMS: atom_id res chain seq x y z
N MET A 1 -71.54 12.12 12.52
CA MET A 1 -70.23 12.01 11.85
C MET A 1 -69.16 12.56 12.79
N GLN A 2 -68.58 11.70 13.64
CA GLN A 2 -67.51 12.13 14.55
C GLN A 2 -66.19 12.01 13.79
N TRP A 3 -65.63 13.16 13.41
CA TRP A 3 -64.30 13.26 12.82
C TRP A 3 -63.26 13.09 13.93
N ALA A 4 -62.48 12.01 13.88
CA ALA A 4 -61.36 11.79 14.77
C ALA A 4 -60.32 12.90 14.55
N LYS A 5 -60.11 13.76 15.54
CA LYS A 5 -59.00 14.74 15.56
C LYS A 5 -57.70 13.97 15.74
N ASN A 6 -56.96 13.77 14.65
CA ASN A 6 -55.56 13.35 14.73
C ASN A 6 -54.77 14.41 15.50
N ARG A 7 -54.33 14.07 16.72
CA ARG A 7 -53.40 14.92 17.46
C ARG A 7 -52.01 14.67 16.89
N TYR A 8 -51.50 15.62 16.12
CA TYR A 8 -50.09 15.67 15.80
C TYR A 8 -49.34 15.99 17.10
N THR A 9 -48.71 14.97 17.69
CA THR A 9 -47.78 15.14 18.79
C THR A 9 -46.48 15.67 18.21
N GLY A 10 -46.17 16.95 18.47
CA GLY A 10 -44.91 17.56 18.07
C GLY A 10 -43.75 17.02 18.91
N PHE A 11 -42.59 16.83 18.28
CA PHE A 11 -41.34 16.55 18.97
C PHE A 11 -40.97 17.73 19.87
N THR A 12 -40.53 17.45 21.09
CA THR A 12 -40.02 18.47 22.01
C THR A 12 -38.62 18.92 21.59
N ILE A 13 -38.29 20.18 21.86
CA ILE A 13 -36.93 20.71 21.61
C ILE A 13 -35.87 19.90 22.37
N VAL A 14 -36.22 19.40 23.56
CA VAL A 14 -35.33 18.57 24.39
C VAL A 14 -35.03 17.24 23.71
N GLU A 15 -36.04 16.58 23.13
CA GLU A 15 -35.84 15.33 22.37
C GLU A 15 -34.92 15.54 21.16
N LEU A 16 -35.05 16.67 20.45
CA LEU A 16 -34.16 16.96 19.33
C LEU A 16 -32.73 17.30 19.81
N LEU A 17 -32.60 17.99 20.94
CA LEU A 17 -31.31 18.35 21.53
C LEU A 17 -30.52 17.12 21.96
N ILE A 18 -31.14 16.16 22.64
CA ILE A 18 -30.44 14.94 23.05
C ILE A 18 -29.96 14.12 21.83
N VAL A 19 -30.76 14.09 20.76
CA VAL A 19 -30.42 13.33 19.54
C VAL A 19 -29.17 13.91 18.87
N ILE A 20 -29.09 15.23 18.73
CA ILE A 20 -27.90 15.85 18.11
C ILE A 20 -26.65 15.68 18.98
N VAL A 21 -26.78 15.73 20.31
CA VAL A 21 -25.65 15.51 21.24
C VAL A 21 -25.15 14.07 21.14
N VAL A 22 -26.07 13.09 21.12
CA VAL A 22 -25.72 11.67 20.97
C VAL A 22 -25.04 11.43 19.62
N ILE A 23 -25.57 11.97 18.52
CA ILE A 23 -24.94 11.85 17.19
C ILE A 23 -23.56 12.50 17.17
N ALA A 24 -23.38 13.66 17.80
CA ALA A 24 -22.08 14.34 17.86
C ALA A 24 -21.02 13.49 18.58
N ILE A 25 -21.37 12.87 19.71
CA ILE A 25 -20.46 11.98 20.46
C ILE A 25 -20.14 10.73 19.64
N LEU A 26 -21.14 10.09 19.04
CA LEU A 26 -20.94 8.89 18.20
C LEU A 26 -20.09 9.19 16.95
N ALA A 27 -20.30 10.35 16.31
CA ALA A 27 -19.51 10.78 15.17
C ALA A 27 -18.02 11.00 15.54
N ALA A 28 -17.75 11.63 16.69
CA ALA A 28 -16.38 11.85 17.14
C ALA A 28 -15.62 10.53 17.38
N ILE A 29 -16.25 9.56 18.05
CA ILE A 29 -15.64 8.24 18.31
C ILE A 29 -15.41 7.48 17.00
N THR A 30 -16.39 7.49 16.10
CA THR A 30 -16.28 6.77 14.82
C THR A 30 -15.17 7.32 13.93
N ILE A 31 -14.95 8.64 13.88
CA ILE A 31 -13.87 9.25 13.10
C ILE A 31 -12.49 8.74 13.55
N VAL A 32 -12.21 8.75 14.86
CA VAL A 32 -10.91 8.29 15.39
C VAL A 32 -10.70 6.79 15.20
N ALA A 33 -11.75 5.99 15.36
CA ALA A 33 -11.68 4.55 15.12
C ALA A 33 -11.45 4.23 13.63
N TYR A 34 -12.08 5.00 12.73
CA TYR A 34 -12.05 4.76 11.29
C TYR A 34 -10.66 4.99 10.70
N THR A 35 -9.92 6.03 11.12
CA THR A 35 -8.55 6.28 10.64
C THR A 35 -7.60 5.12 10.97
N GLY A 36 -7.65 4.60 12.20
CA GLY A 36 -6.83 3.45 12.60
C GLY A 36 -7.17 2.15 11.85
N ILE A 37 -8.45 1.92 11.51
CA ILE A 37 -8.87 0.77 10.71
C ILE A 37 -8.38 0.88 9.28
N GLN A 38 -8.50 2.05 8.65
CA GLN A 38 -8.02 2.28 7.30
C GLN A 38 -6.51 2.03 7.16
N ASP A 39 -5.72 2.45 8.15
CA ASP A 39 -4.27 2.26 8.14
C ASP A 39 -3.88 0.78 8.24
N ARG A 40 -4.58 0.00 9.06
CA ARG A 40 -4.40 -1.46 9.15
C ARG A 40 -4.86 -2.17 7.87
N ALA A 41 -5.94 -1.71 7.25
CA ALA A 41 -6.41 -2.27 5.98
C ALA A 41 -5.39 -2.02 4.85
N LYS A 42 -4.85 -0.80 4.75
CA LYS A 42 -3.76 -0.47 3.81
C LYS A 42 -2.52 -1.32 4.05
N GLU A 43 -2.19 -1.59 5.31
CA GLU A 43 -1.06 -2.44 5.69
C GLU A 43 -1.21 -3.87 5.18
N SER A 44 -2.36 -4.47 5.46
CA SER A 44 -2.72 -5.80 4.98
C SER A 44 -2.69 -5.88 3.46
N ASN A 45 -3.20 -4.85 2.78
CA ASN A 45 -3.20 -4.78 1.32
C ASN A 45 -1.78 -4.75 0.74
N VAL A 46 -0.87 -3.94 1.29
CA VAL A 46 0.52 -3.90 0.81
C VAL A 46 1.24 -5.22 1.08
N GLN A 47 1.05 -5.85 2.24
CA GLN A 47 1.66 -7.16 2.53
C GLN A 47 1.13 -8.26 1.59
N SER A 48 -0.17 -8.23 1.25
CA SER A 48 -0.76 -9.12 0.27
C SER A 48 -0.20 -8.88 -1.13
N ASP A 49 -0.05 -7.62 -1.54
CA ASP A 49 0.51 -7.22 -2.83
C ASP A 49 1.98 -7.66 -2.96
N LEU A 50 2.79 -7.46 -1.91
CA LEU A 50 4.15 -7.98 -1.82
C LEU A 50 4.21 -9.51 -1.94
N SER A 51 3.34 -10.21 -1.21
CA SER A 51 3.29 -11.67 -1.25
C SER A 51 2.91 -12.20 -2.63
N ALA A 52 1.97 -11.53 -3.31
CA ALA A 52 1.59 -11.83 -4.68
C ALA A 52 2.74 -11.55 -5.65
N PHE A 53 3.39 -10.40 -5.53
CA PHE A 53 4.53 -10.00 -6.34
C PHE A 53 5.68 -11.01 -6.22
N MET A 54 6.05 -11.41 -5.01
CA MET A 54 7.12 -12.40 -4.77
C MET A 54 6.80 -13.73 -5.45
N LYS A 55 5.57 -14.24 -5.32
CA LYS A 55 5.13 -15.46 -6.01
C LYS A 55 5.26 -15.32 -7.53
N LYS A 56 4.86 -14.18 -8.09
CA LYS A 56 4.96 -13.94 -9.53
C LYS A 56 6.41 -13.84 -10.01
N ILE A 57 7.30 -13.24 -9.22
CA ILE A 57 8.73 -13.20 -9.51
C ILE A 57 9.36 -14.60 -9.48
N GLU A 58 8.98 -15.47 -8.53
CA GLU A 58 9.44 -16.86 -8.53
C GLU A 58 8.95 -17.64 -9.75
N ILE A 59 7.69 -17.42 -10.15
CA ILE A 59 7.14 -18.01 -11.38
C ILE A 59 7.90 -17.48 -12.61
N ALA A 60 8.16 -16.18 -12.67
CA ALA A 60 8.92 -15.56 -13.76
C ALA A 60 10.32 -16.17 -13.88
N ARG A 61 11.02 -16.37 -12.76
CA ARG A 61 12.31 -17.07 -12.72
C ARG A 61 12.21 -18.50 -13.25
N THR A 62 11.16 -19.23 -12.87
CA THR A 62 10.96 -20.62 -13.30
C THR A 62 10.63 -20.73 -14.79
N ASN A 63 9.93 -19.73 -15.33
CA ASN A 63 9.57 -19.67 -16.75
C ASN A 63 10.70 -19.11 -17.63
N ALA A 64 11.68 -18.42 -17.04
CA ALA A 64 12.81 -17.88 -17.76
C ALA A 64 13.73 -19.00 -18.26
N ALA A 65 14.16 -18.91 -19.53
CA ALA A 65 15.03 -19.92 -20.15
C ALA A 65 16.38 -20.10 -19.42
N ASP A 66 16.85 -19.07 -18.73
CA ASP A 66 18.09 -19.08 -17.94
C ASP A 66 17.88 -19.47 -16.47
N GLY A 67 16.63 -19.61 -16.00
CA GLY A 67 16.31 -19.93 -14.61
C GLY A 67 16.66 -18.82 -13.60
N LEU A 68 16.83 -17.58 -14.08
CA LEU A 68 17.26 -16.43 -13.28
C LEU A 68 16.14 -15.42 -13.07
N TYR A 69 16.26 -14.60 -12.02
CA TYR A 69 15.29 -13.53 -11.80
C TYR A 69 15.35 -12.49 -12.94
N PRO A 70 14.21 -11.88 -13.31
CA PRO A 70 14.19 -10.86 -14.35
C PRO A 70 14.93 -9.61 -13.88
N PHE A 71 15.56 -8.87 -14.81
CA PHE A 71 16.21 -7.59 -14.51
C PHE A 71 15.22 -6.52 -14.06
N ALA A 72 14.00 -6.56 -14.59
CA ALA A 72 12.92 -5.66 -14.27
C ALA A 72 11.61 -6.46 -14.19
N PRO A 73 10.70 -6.14 -13.27
CA PRO A 73 9.38 -6.74 -13.27
C PRO A 73 8.62 -6.31 -14.53
N SER A 74 7.80 -7.21 -15.08
CA SER A 74 7.04 -6.94 -16.29
C SER A 74 5.60 -7.45 -16.20
N THR A 75 4.68 -6.79 -16.89
CA THR A 75 3.28 -7.25 -17.01
C THR A 75 3.18 -8.55 -17.79
N SER A 76 4.11 -8.82 -18.72
CA SER A 76 4.20 -10.10 -19.44
C SER A 76 4.48 -11.29 -18.52
N ASP A 77 5.15 -11.06 -17.39
CA ASP A 77 5.36 -12.07 -16.35
C ASP A 77 4.14 -12.21 -15.41
N GLY A 78 3.05 -11.50 -15.70
CA GLY A 78 1.86 -11.44 -14.85
C GLY A 78 2.10 -10.73 -13.51
N ILE A 79 3.15 -9.91 -13.43
CA ILE A 79 3.45 -9.07 -12.28
C ILE A 79 2.67 -7.77 -12.43
N THR A 80 1.67 -7.60 -11.58
CA THR A 80 0.86 -6.38 -11.51
C THR A 80 0.62 -5.97 -10.08
N THR A 81 0.59 -4.67 -9.83
CA THR A 81 0.43 -4.13 -8.49
C THR A 81 -0.30 -2.80 -8.44
N ASN A 82 -0.91 -2.43 -7.31
CA ASN A 82 -1.86 -1.32 -7.24
C ASN A 82 -1.23 0.06 -6.95
N LYS A 83 -1.37 1.02 -7.88
CA LYS A 83 -0.86 2.41 -7.74
C LYS A 83 -1.34 3.14 -6.48
N SER A 84 -2.59 2.92 -6.07
CA SER A 84 -3.28 3.70 -5.01
C SER A 84 -2.70 3.50 -3.60
N LEU A 85 -1.88 2.46 -3.40
CA LEU A 85 -1.28 2.14 -2.12
C LEU A 85 0.03 2.90 -1.84
N TYR A 86 0.63 3.52 -2.86
CA TYR A 86 2.00 4.02 -2.82
C TYR A 86 2.10 5.55 -3.01
N LEU A 87 3.17 6.13 -2.47
CA LEU A 87 3.44 7.59 -2.53
C LEU A 87 4.00 8.03 -3.87
N THR A 88 3.59 9.19 -4.38
CA THR A 88 4.15 9.80 -5.59
C THR A 88 5.03 11.03 -5.32
N ASN A 89 5.25 11.40 -4.05
CA ASN A 89 6.15 12.51 -3.69
C ASN A 89 7.63 12.11 -3.66
N ARG A 90 7.93 10.83 -3.86
CA ARG A 90 9.27 10.25 -3.90
C ARG A 90 9.24 8.98 -4.74
N ASN A 91 10.43 8.46 -5.08
CA ASN A 91 10.51 7.13 -5.67
C ASN A 91 9.86 6.11 -4.73
N ASN A 92 9.01 5.27 -5.30
CA ASN A 92 8.34 4.20 -4.60
C ASN A 92 8.64 2.90 -5.32
N TRP A 93 8.64 1.82 -4.54
CA TRP A 93 9.09 0.51 -5.00
C TRP A 93 10.52 0.49 -5.51
N TYR A 94 11.32 -0.43 -5.00
CA TYR A 94 12.69 -0.62 -5.40
C TYR A 94 12.86 -2.11 -5.62
N TYR A 95 13.06 -2.53 -6.85
CA TYR A 95 13.37 -3.92 -7.18
C TYR A 95 14.83 -4.01 -7.61
N CYS A 96 15.62 -4.81 -6.89
CA CYS A 96 17.01 -5.06 -7.20
C CYS A 96 17.25 -6.56 -7.34
N THR A 97 18.09 -6.93 -8.29
CA THR A 97 18.66 -8.27 -8.38
C THR A 97 20.16 -8.21 -8.13
N SER A 98 20.71 -9.32 -7.64
CA SER A 98 22.15 -9.57 -7.62
C SER A 98 22.74 -9.54 -9.03
N THR A 99 24.07 -9.42 -9.15
CA THR A 99 24.74 -9.31 -10.47
C THR A 99 24.55 -10.59 -11.30
N ASP A 100 24.51 -11.74 -10.64
CA ASP A 100 24.23 -13.07 -11.20
C ASP A 100 22.72 -13.39 -11.29
N ARG A 101 21.85 -12.49 -10.80
CA ARG A 101 20.37 -12.63 -10.82
C ARG A 101 19.85 -13.89 -10.12
N THR A 102 20.61 -14.44 -9.18
CA THR A 102 20.21 -15.61 -8.38
C THR A 102 19.44 -15.22 -7.13
N GLN A 103 19.47 -13.94 -6.77
CA GLN A 103 18.80 -13.33 -5.62
C GLN A 103 18.14 -12.01 -6.01
N TYR A 104 17.04 -11.67 -5.35
CA TYR A 104 16.38 -10.36 -5.44
C TYR A 104 16.10 -9.76 -4.06
N ALA A 105 15.99 -8.44 -4.05
CA ALA A 105 15.48 -7.65 -2.94
C ALA A 105 14.41 -6.68 -3.46
N LEU A 106 13.38 -6.48 -2.65
CA LEU A 106 12.26 -5.61 -2.95
C LEU A 106 12.02 -4.67 -1.77
N GLY A 107 12.14 -3.37 -1.97
CA GLY A 107 11.76 -2.36 -0.98
C GLY A 107 10.48 -1.66 -1.41
N VAL A 108 9.50 -1.52 -0.53
CA VAL A 108 8.31 -0.69 -0.79
C VAL A 108 8.16 0.38 0.26
N VAL A 109 7.79 1.57 -0.18
CA VAL A 109 7.44 2.69 0.70
C VAL A 109 5.95 2.97 0.52
N ARG A 110 5.19 2.91 1.61
CA ARG A 110 3.74 3.16 1.60
C ARG A 110 3.42 4.62 1.92
N ASN A 111 2.21 5.03 1.56
CA ASN A 111 1.64 6.31 1.95
C ASN A 111 1.12 6.27 3.40
N PHE A 112 2.01 6.61 4.33
CA PHE A 112 1.61 7.17 5.61
C PHE A 112 1.96 8.66 5.58
N GLY A 113 1.16 9.51 6.23
CA GLY A 113 1.39 10.95 6.34
C GLY A 113 2.65 11.37 7.13
N ASP A 114 3.71 10.58 7.01
CA ASP A 114 5.06 10.78 7.53
C ASP A 114 5.89 11.50 6.44
N ALA A 115 6.38 12.68 6.79
CA ALA A 115 7.10 13.57 5.90
C ALA A 115 8.59 13.21 5.68
N SER A 116 9.14 12.13 6.25
CA SER A 116 10.61 11.96 6.24
C SER A 116 11.18 10.54 6.31
N GLY A 117 10.41 9.49 6.61
CA GLY A 117 10.98 8.18 6.92
C GLY A 117 10.48 7.00 6.09
N GLY A 118 9.28 7.13 5.50
CA GLY A 118 8.66 6.10 4.66
C GLY A 118 8.73 4.71 5.29
N ARG A 119 7.95 4.48 6.36
CA ARG A 119 7.71 3.12 6.84
C ARG A 119 7.29 2.24 5.67
N GLY A 120 7.78 1.03 5.63
CA GLY A 120 7.43 0.12 4.56
C GLY A 120 7.94 -1.26 4.84
N TRP A 121 8.17 -2.02 3.78
CA TRP A 121 8.67 -3.38 3.91
C TRP A 121 9.78 -3.62 2.92
N VAL A 122 10.71 -4.44 3.37
CA VAL A 122 11.68 -5.04 2.49
C VAL A 122 11.42 -6.53 2.44
N ALA A 123 11.38 -7.07 1.23
CA ALA A 123 11.31 -8.49 0.99
C ALA A 123 12.60 -8.99 0.36
N THR A 124 13.13 -10.08 0.91
CA THR A 124 14.31 -10.78 0.38
C THR A 124 14.03 -12.27 0.43
N ASN A 125 14.13 -12.94 -0.72
CA ASN A 125 14.15 -14.41 -0.83
C ASN A 125 13.08 -15.12 0.05
N GLY A 126 11.80 -14.72 -0.09
CA GLY A 126 10.68 -15.35 0.60
C GLY A 126 10.25 -14.73 1.94
N SER A 127 11.03 -13.81 2.52
CA SER A 127 10.69 -13.15 3.78
C SER A 127 10.30 -11.68 3.58
N ILE A 128 9.23 -11.23 4.21
CA ILE A 128 8.79 -9.82 4.25
C ILE A 128 9.08 -9.28 5.65
N ILE A 129 9.84 -8.18 5.74
CA ILE A 129 10.27 -7.57 7.01
C ILE A 129 9.89 -6.10 6.99
N ALA A 130 9.29 -5.61 8.06
CA ALA A 130 9.03 -4.18 8.23
C ALA A 130 10.36 -3.41 8.31
N ALA A 131 10.44 -2.29 7.60
CA ALA A 131 11.64 -1.45 7.55
C ALA A 131 11.29 0.04 7.49
N SER A 132 12.27 0.86 7.85
CA SER A 132 12.26 2.32 7.71
C SER A 132 13.39 2.75 6.78
N ALA A 133 13.32 3.99 6.28
CA ALA A 133 14.34 4.57 5.41
C ALA A 133 14.62 3.71 4.15
N ILE A 134 13.56 3.16 3.56
CA ILE A 134 13.68 2.37 2.34
C ILE A 134 13.96 3.30 1.17
N ASP A 135 15.01 3.00 0.44
CA ASP A 135 15.48 3.69 -0.76
C ASP A 135 16.20 2.69 -1.69
N ASP A 136 16.73 3.21 -2.78
CA ASP A 136 17.46 2.44 -3.78
C ASP A 136 18.66 1.68 -3.19
N ALA A 137 19.50 2.37 -2.41
CA ALA A 137 20.73 1.81 -1.86
C ALA A 137 20.44 0.78 -0.76
N SER A 138 19.57 1.09 0.19
CA SER A 138 19.16 0.21 1.30
C SER A 138 18.45 -1.06 0.81
N THR A 139 17.86 -1.02 -0.39
CA THR A 139 17.29 -2.21 -1.04
C THR A 139 18.35 -3.00 -1.78
N CYS A 140 19.12 -2.36 -2.66
CA CYS A 140 20.09 -3.03 -3.52
C CYS A 140 21.28 -3.62 -2.76
N THR A 141 21.68 -3.02 -1.63
CA THR A 141 22.78 -3.53 -0.79
C THR A 141 22.46 -4.92 -0.23
N ARG A 142 21.18 -5.28 -0.10
CA ARG A 142 20.75 -6.62 0.33
C ARG A 142 21.04 -7.73 -0.67
N VAL A 143 21.28 -7.37 -1.93
CA VAL A 143 21.73 -8.28 -3.00
C VAL A 143 23.15 -7.96 -3.47
N GLY A 144 23.92 -7.22 -2.65
CA GLY A 144 25.33 -6.92 -2.91
C GLY A 144 25.57 -5.83 -3.96
N LYS A 145 24.57 -5.03 -4.34
CA LYS A 145 24.74 -3.89 -5.24
C LYS A 145 24.68 -2.56 -4.48
N PRO A 146 25.47 -1.55 -4.86
CA PRO A 146 25.40 -0.24 -4.20
C PRO A 146 24.10 0.51 -4.50
N ASN A 147 23.53 0.33 -5.70
CA ASN A 147 22.36 1.03 -6.22
C ASN A 147 21.86 0.32 -7.51
N GLY A 148 20.82 0.89 -8.14
CA GLY A 148 20.36 0.50 -9.48
C GLY A 148 19.08 -0.32 -9.49
N SER A 149 18.16 -0.01 -8.58
CA SER A 149 16.83 -0.60 -8.57
C SER A 149 15.98 -0.15 -9.76
N VAL A 150 15.07 -1.02 -10.15
CA VAL A 150 13.92 -0.64 -10.97
C VAL A 150 12.84 -0.13 -10.05
N MET A 151 12.34 1.07 -10.34
CA MET A 151 11.36 1.74 -9.49
C MET A 151 9.94 1.53 -9.99
N GLY A 152 8.99 1.47 -9.06
CA GLY A 152 7.56 1.43 -9.38
C GLY A 152 7.04 2.79 -9.82
N TYR A 153 7.37 3.84 -9.06
CA TYR A 153 7.17 5.23 -9.44
C TYR A 153 8.51 5.96 -9.41
N ASN A 154 8.77 6.76 -10.43
CA ASN A 154 9.95 7.59 -10.51
C ASN A 154 9.54 9.06 -10.43
N VAL A 155 9.95 9.75 -9.36
CA VAL A 155 9.60 11.16 -9.11
C VAL A 155 10.31 12.11 -10.07
N SER A 156 11.49 11.74 -10.57
CA SER A 156 12.25 12.57 -11.53
C SER A 156 11.59 12.59 -12.90
N THR A 157 10.92 11.51 -13.29
CA THR A 157 10.20 11.42 -14.58
C THR A 157 8.69 11.58 -14.45
N GLY A 158 8.15 11.48 -13.23
CA GLY A 158 6.72 11.49 -12.96
C GLY A 158 5.97 10.23 -13.42
N ASN A 159 6.70 9.20 -13.84
CA ASN A 159 6.12 8.02 -14.50
C ASN A 159 6.03 6.81 -13.57
N TRP A 160 4.99 6.02 -13.79
CA TRP A 160 4.86 4.68 -13.22
C TRP A 160 5.48 3.65 -14.16
N ALA A 161 6.08 2.62 -13.59
CA ALA A 161 6.47 1.44 -14.33
C ALA A 161 5.24 0.68 -14.82
N SER A 162 5.39 -0.01 -15.95
CA SER A 162 4.28 -0.71 -16.63
C SER A 162 3.61 -1.80 -15.78
N TRP A 163 4.35 -2.40 -14.85
CA TRP A 163 3.86 -3.42 -13.93
C TRP A 163 3.11 -2.85 -12.73
N VAL A 164 3.13 -1.53 -12.52
CA VAL A 164 2.28 -0.88 -11.52
C VAL A 164 1.03 -0.35 -12.22
N ASN A 165 -0.10 -0.99 -12.00
CA ASN A 165 -1.38 -0.69 -12.64
C ASN A 165 -2.46 -0.37 -11.60
N GLY A 166 -3.27 0.64 -11.87
CA GLY A 166 -4.40 1.07 -11.03
C GLY A 166 -5.59 1.27 -11.93
#